data_AF-A0A0R2AWE4-F1
#
_entry.id   AF-A0A0R2AWE4-F1
#
_cell.length_a   1.000
_cell.length_b   1.000
_cell.length_c   1.000
_cell.angle_alpha   90.00
_cell.angle_beta   90.00
_cell.angle_gamma   90.00
#
_symmetry.space_group_name_H-M   'P 1'
#
loop_
_entity.id
_entity.type
_entity.pdbx_description
1 polymer ?
#
loop_
_entity_poly.entity_id
_entity_poly.type
_entity_poly.pdbx_seq_one_letter_code
_entity_poly.pdbx_strand_id
1 'polypeptide(L)'
;MMREQVYVIMTFMGTWLLYGFSLYQGALELTDQKRIVDKLKDTTPYPKVSPWYWILPPLKLKRERQRLQRILHDRINEQEEAADLFSFFNRATAWFYIALAGILNGVASTGALMAQYLPSGSIWFSVALDVLMVVIGVLHVRYRLAHWRGQRMRARFFRNPHDR
;
A
#
# COMPACT_ATOMS: atom_id res chain seq x y z
N MET A 1 20.22 7.92 -29.65
CA MET A 1 19.79 9.18 -28.99
C MET A 1 18.27 9.28 -28.81
N MET A 2 17.44 9.61 -29.81
CA MET A 2 15.98 9.82 -29.59
C MET A 2 15.24 8.54 -29.13
N ARG A 3 15.60 7.38 -29.68
CA ARG A 3 15.01 6.08 -29.30
C ARG A 3 15.29 5.70 -27.84
N GLU A 4 16.52 5.89 -27.38
CA GLU A 4 16.92 5.55 -26.00
C GLU A 4 16.24 6.47 -24.99
N GLN A 5 16.13 7.77 -25.30
CA GLN A 5 15.40 8.74 -24.51
C GLN A 5 13.93 8.34 -24.29
N VAL A 6 13.26 7.87 -25.35
CA VAL A 6 11.88 7.37 -25.27
C VAL A 6 11.80 6.12 -24.40
N TYR A 7 12.71 5.16 -24.56
CA TYR A 7 12.71 3.95 -23.72
C TYR A 7 12.91 4.25 -22.25
N VAL A 8 13.84 5.15 -21.90
CA VAL A 8 14.07 5.54 -20.51
C VAL A 8 12.82 6.17 -19.88
N ILE A 9 12.12 7.05 -20.62
CA ILE A 9 10.84 7.62 -20.15
C ILE A 9 9.78 6.54 -19.98
N MET A 10 9.63 5.63 -20.96
CA MET A 10 8.65 4.54 -20.89
C MET A 10 8.93 3.59 -19.74
N THR A 11 10.20 3.26 -19.49
CA THR A 11 10.61 2.44 -18.34
C THR A 11 10.28 3.15 -17.04
N PHE A 12 10.66 4.42 -16.88
CA PHE A 12 10.32 5.22 -15.70
C PHE A 12 8.80 5.22 -15.44
N MET A 13 8.01 5.55 -16.47
CA MET A 13 6.55 5.56 -16.36
C MET A 13 6.00 4.18 -16.00
N GLY A 14 6.42 3.13 -16.73
CA GLY A 14 5.94 1.77 -16.54
C GLY A 14 6.24 1.23 -15.14
N THR A 15 7.44 1.49 -14.63
CA THR A 15 7.86 1.01 -13.31
C THR A 15 7.09 1.72 -12.18
N TRP A 16 6.93 3.03 -12.26
CA TRP A 16 6.16 3.77 -11.25
C TRP A 16 4.65 3.49 -11.31
N LEU A 17 4.11 3.23 -12.51
CA LEU A 17 2.75 2.72 -12.68
C LEU A 17 2.60 1.35 -12.02
N LEU A 18 3.55 0.44 -12.22
CA LEU A 18 3.52 -0.89 -11.61
C LEU A 18 3.45 -0.79 -10.09
N TYR A 19 4.31 0.04 -9.47
CA TYR A 19 4.23 0.33 -8.04
C TYR A 19 2.84 0.83 -7.62
N GLY A 20 2.35 1.91 -8.26
CA GLY A 20 1.09 2.54 -7.89
C GLY A 20 -0.12 1.61 -8.04
N PHE A 21 -0.15 0.80 -9.10
CA PHE A 21 -1.21 -0.16 -9.34
C PHE A 21 -1.13 -1.37 -8.40
N SER A 22 0.05 -1.92 -8.13
CA SER A 22 0.20 -3.01 -7.16
C SER A 22 -0.21 -2.58 -5.76
N LEU A 23 0.12 -1.36 -5.35
CA LEU A 23 -0.35 -0.79 -4.09
C LEU A 23 -1.89 -0.64 -4.06
N TYR A 24 -2.47 -0.17 -5.17
CA TYR A 24 -3.93 -0.05 -5.31
C TYR A 24 -4.62 -1.41 -5.26
N GLN A 25 -4.13 -2.42 -5.99
CA GLN A 25 -4.70 -3.77 -6.02
C GLN A 25 -4.65 -4.41 -4.64
N GLY A 26 -3.52 -4.33 -3.95
CA GLY A 26 -3.41 -4.82 -2.58
C GLY A 26 -4.40 -4.13 -1.65
N ALA A 27 -4.50 -2.82 -1.70
CA ALA A 27 -5.44 -2.09 -0.86
C ALA A 27 -6.92 -2.39 -1.19
N LEU A 28 -7.24 -2.66 -2.47
CA LEU A 28 -8.58 -3.06 -2.90
C LEU A 28 -8.95 -4.44 -2.34
N GLU A 29 -8.10 -5.45 -2.53
CA GLU A 29 -8.36 -6.80 -2.02
C GLU A 29 -8.48 -6.85 -0.50
N LEU A 30 -7.68 -6.05 0.21
CA LEU A 30 -7.77 -5.95 1.67
C LEU A 30 -9.04 -5.23 2.13
N THR A 31 -9.57 -4.31 1.31
CA THR A 31 -10.84 -3.63 1.60
C THR A 31 -12.03 -4.57 1.43
N ASP A 32 -11.96 -5.57 0.56
CA ASP A 32 -13.04 -6.57 0.41
C ASP A 32 -13.19 -7.44 1.66
N GLN A 33 -12.11 -7.64 2.43
CA GLN A 33 -12.09 -8.39 3.69
C GLN A 33 -12.37 -7.52 4.93
N LYS A 34 -13.04 -6.38 4.75
CA LYS A 34 -13.31 -5.38 5.80
C LYS A 34 -13.96 -5.95 7.07
N ARG A 35 -14.81 -6.99 6.95
CA ARG A 35 -15.50 -7.61 8.09
C ARG A 35 -14.53 -8.07 9.19
N ILE A 36 -13.41 -8.68 8.81
CA ILE A 36 -12.42 -9.20 9.77
C ILE A 36 -11.57 -8.08 10.35
N VAL A 37 -11.21 -7.11 9.51
CA VAL A 37 -10.47 -5.91 9.96
C VAL A 37 -11.30 -5.13 10.98
N ASP A 38 -12.60 -4.99 10.77
CA ASP A 38 -13.51 -4.30 11.70
C ASP A 38 -13.64 -5.05 13.03
N LYS A 39 -13.65 -6.39 13.04
CA LYS A 39 -13.63 -7.20 14.28
C LYS A 39 -12.34 -7.00 15.09
N LEU A 40 -11.22 -6.76 14.43
CA LEU A 40 -9.90 -6.58 15.06
C LEU A 40 -9.59 -5.12 15.43
N LYS A 41 -10.48 -4.17 15.10
CA LYS A 41 -10.23 -2.73 15.24
C LYS A 41 -10.24 -2.26 16.70
N ASP A 42 -11.10 -2.85 17.53
CA ASP A 42 -11.15 -2.53 18.96
C ASP A 42 -10.08 -3.30 19.73
N THR A 43 -8.97 -2.61 19.96
CA THR A 43 -7.80 -3.11 20.70
C THR A 43 -7.68 -2.50 22.09
N THR A 44 -8.71 -1.80 22.58
CA THR A 44 -8.72 -1.15 23.91
C THR A 44 -8.38 -2.08 25.08
N PRO A 45 -8.78 -3.37 25.10
CA PRO A 45 -8.44 -4.29 26.19
C PRO A 45 -6.95 -4.70 26.21
N TYR A 46 -6.21 -4.45 25.12
CA TYR A 46 -4.86 -4.98 24.92
C TYR A 46 -3.81 -3.87 25.03
N PRO A 47 -3.06 -3.79 26.14
CA PRO A 47 -2.09 -2.71 26.36
C PRO A 47 -1.06 -2.67 25.23
N LYS A 48 -0.78 -1.46 24.73
CA LYS A 48 0.19 -1.23 23.67
C LYS A 48 1.60 -1.58 24.16
N VAL A 49 2.42 -2.15 23.28
CA VAL A 49 3.83 -2.41 23.60
C VAL A 49 4.56 -1.07 23.70
N SER A 50 5.30 -0.89 24.79
CA SER A 50 6.05 0.35 25.03
C SER A 50 7.00 0.68 23.86
N PRO A 51 7.05 1.95 23.39
CA PRO A 51 8.01 2.39 22.38
C PRO A 51 9.47 2.16 22.78
N TRP A 52 9.78 2.14 24.08
CA TRP A 52 11.12 1.94 24.62
C TRP A 52 11.74 0.58 24.23
N TYR A 53 10.93 -0.41 23.86
CA TYR A 53 11.45 -1.67 23.34
C TYR A 53 12.11 -1.55 21.95
N TRP A 54 12.04 -0.39 21.29
CA TRP A 54 12.85 -0.12 20.09
C TRP A 54 14.35 -0.19 20.33
N ILE A 55 14.82 0.00 21.57
CA ILE A 55 16.23 -0.19 21.93
C ILE A 55 16.69 -1.62 21.60
N LEU A 56 15.78 -2.61 21.64
CA LEU A 56 16.05 -3.97 21.21
C LEU A 56 14.93 -4.46 20.26
N PRO A 57 15.05 -4.20 18.94
CA PRO A 57 14.00 -4.47 17.95
C PRO A 57 13.44 -5.91 17.98
N PRO A 58 14.26 -6.98 18.16
CA PRO A 58 13.75 -8.35 18.27
C PRO A 58 12.77 -8.54 19.43
N LEU A 59 13.00 -7.86 20.56
CA LEU A 59 12.16 -7.97 21.75
C LEU A 59 10.83 -7.24 21.55
N LYS A 60 10.85 -6.07 20.90
CA LYS A 60 9.62 -5.37 20.52
C LYS A 60 8.77 -6.24 19.59
N LEU A 61 9.39 -6.83 18.57
CA LEU A 61 8.70 -7.69 17.62
C LEU A 61 8.07 -8.91 18.31
N LYS A 62 8.80 -9.55 19.24
CA LYS A 62 8.28 -10.67 20.04
C LYS A 62 7.06 -10.26 20.85
N ARG A 63 7.09 -9.10 21.53
CA ARG A 63 5.96 -8.62 22.34
C ARG A 63 4.74 -8.24 21.51
N GLU A 64 4.93 -7.60 20.36
CA GLU A 64 3.81 -7.29 19.45
C GLU A 64 3.19 -8.57 18.88
N ARG A 65 4.00 -9.58 18.55
CA ARG A 65 3.48 -10.90 18.14
C ARG A 65 2.65 -11.56 19.24
N GLN A 66 3.11 -11.54 20.48
CA GLN A 66 2.35 -12.07 21.62
C GLN A 66 1.03 -11.32 21.84
N ARG A 67 1.06 -9.98 21.70
CA ARG A 67 -0.13 -9.15 21.79
C ARG A 67 -1.13 -9.49 20.68
N LEU A 68 -0.65 -9.60 19.44
CA LEU A 68 -1.48 -9.99 18.29
C LEU A 68 -2.09 -11.38 18.52
N GLN A 69 -1.31 -12.36 18.96
CA GLN A 69 -1.81 -13.71 19.26
C GLN A 69 -2.95 -13.71 20.27
N ARG A 70 -2.87 -12.91 21.33
CA ARG A 70 -3.96 -12.78 22.31
C ARG A 70 -5.22 -12.17 21.69
N ILE A 71 -5.06 -11.07 20.93
CA ILE A 71 -6.18 -10.43 20.23
C ILE A 71 -6.87 -11.44 19.30
N LEU A 72 -6.08 -12.21 18.53
CA LEU A 72 -6.63 -13.20 17.62
C LEU A 72 -7.34 -14.33 18.37
N HIS A 73 -6.75 -14.84 19.45
CA HIS A 73 -7.36 -15.91 20.24
C HIS A 73 -8.71 -15.50 20.84
N ASP A 74 -8.83 -14.27 21.33
CA ASP A 74 -10.06 -13.79 21.99
C ASP A 74 -11.14 -13.33 21.00
N ARG A 75 -10.78 -13.02 19.76
CA ARG A 75 -11.68 -12.42 18.75
C ARG A 75 -12.05 -13.35 17.61
N ILE A 76 -11.27 -14.41 17.37
CA ILE A 76 -11.50 -15.40 16.31
C ILE A 76 -11.95 -16.69 16.95
N ASN A 77 -13.25 -16.96 16.83
CA ASN A 77 -13.87 -18.12 17.46
C ASN A 77 -14.12 -19.26 16.47
N GLU A 78 -14.09 -18.96 15.17
CA GLU A 78 -14.43 -19.91 14.11
C GLU A 78 -13.21 -20.20 13.21
N GLN A 79 -13.11 -21.46 12.76
CA GLN A 79 -12.02 -21.88 11.88
C GLN A 79 -12.06 -21.16 10.51
N GLU A 80 -13.26 -20.80 10.04
CA GLU A 80 -13.48 -20.02 8.81
C GLU A 80 -12.89 -18.61 8.93
N GLU A 81 -13.07 -17.94 10.08
CA GLU A 81 -12.50 -16.61 10.34
C GLU A 81 -10.97 -16.63 10.40
N ALA A 82 -10.39 -17.70 10.97
CA ALA A 82 -8.95 -17.90 10.97
C ALA A 82 -8.40 -18.09 9.54
N ALA A 83 -9.11 -18.84 8.69
CA ALA A 83 -8.76 -19.04 7.29
C ALA A 83 -8.85 -17.73 6.49
N ASP A 84 -9.90 -16.94 6.71
CA ASP A 84 -10.04 -15.64 6.06
C ASP A 84 -8.95 -14.65 6.50
N LEU A 85 -8.58 -14.62 7.79
CA LEU A 85 -7.48 -13.78 8.27
C LEU A 85 -6.14 -14.22 7.68
N PHE A 86 -5.90 -15.52 7.55
CA PHE A 86 -4.70 -16.04 6.89
C PHE A 86 -4.67 -15.62 5.42
N SER A 87 -5.80 -15.70 4.73
CA SER A 87 -5.96 -15.20 3.35
C SER A 87 -5.68 -13.69 3.25
N PHE A 88 -6.15 -12.89 4.21
CA PHE A 88 -5.86 -11.46 4.31
C PHE A 88 -4.35 -11.19 4.40
N PHE A 89 -3.65 -11.87 5.31
CA PHE A 89 -2.20 -11.69 5.46
C PHE A 89 -1.43 -12.13 4.23
N ASN A 90 -1.82 -13.23 3.59
CA ASN A 90 -1.16 -13.70 2.37
C ASN A 90 -1.30 -12.69 1.23
N ARG A 91 -2.51 -12.15 1.01
CA ARG A 91 -2.75 -11.10 0.00
C ARG A 91 -2.00 -9.82 0.32
N ALA A 92 -2.07 -9.35 1.57
CA ALA A 92 -1.34 -8.17 2.02
C ALA A 92 0.17 -8.31 1.76
N THR A 93 0.72 -9.48 2.11
CA THR A 93 2.15 -9.77 1.97
C THR A 93 2.56 -9.85 0.51
N ALA A 94 1.78 -10.54 -0.34
CA ALA A 94 2.06 -10.66 -1.76
C ALA A 94 2.12 -9.27 -2.43
N TRP A 95 1.08 -8.45 -2.25
CA TRP A 95 1.02 -7.12 -2.83
C TRP A 95 2.04 -6.15 -2.24
N PHE A 96 2.36 -6.28 -0.94
CA PHE A 96 3.43 -5.53 -0.30
C PHE A 96 4.78 -5.78 -0.98
N TYR A 97 5.15 -7.05 -1.21
CA TYR A 97 6.42 -7.38 -1.87
C TYR A 97 6.47 -6.91 -3.32
N ILE A 98 5.37 -7.00 -4.07
CA ILE A 98 5.30 -6.48 -5.44
C ILE A 98 5.45 -4.96 -5.46
N ALA A 99 4.75 -4.25 -4.56
CA ALA A 99 4.87 -2.79 -4.44
C ALA A 99 6.31 -2.38 -4.03
N LEU A 100 6.93 -3.12 -3.10
CA LEU A 100 8.32 -2.88 -2.69
C LEU A 100 9.29 -3.09 -3.86
N ALA A 101 9.12 -4.18 -4.63
CA ALA A 101 9.90 -4.39 -5.85
C ALA A 101 9.69 -3.27 -6.88
N GLY A 102 8.45 -2.78 -7.01
CA GLY A 102 8.11 -1.62 -7.82
C GLY A 102 8.86 -0.34 -7.38
N ILE A 103 8.96 -0.07 -6.08
CA ILE A 103 9.74 1.07 -5.55
C ILE A 103 11.22 0.91 -5.89
N LEU A 104 11.81 -0.27 -5.63
CA LEU A 104 13.24 -0.51 -5.88
C LEU A 104 13.59 -0.36 -7.37
N ASN A 105 12.77 -0.93 -8.25
CA ASN A 105 12.91 -0.70 -9.69
C ASN A 105 12.67 0.77 -10.05
N GLY A 106 11.73 1.43 -9.37
CA GLY A 106 11.40 2.85 -9.53
C GLY A 106 12.62 3.71 -9.33
N VAL A 107 13.29 3.57 -8.18
CA VAL A 107 14.56 4.24 -7.86
C VAL A 107 15.62 4.02 -8.94
N ALA A 108 15.79 2.77 -9.41
CA ALA A 108 16.74 2.47 -10.47
C ALA A 108 16.38 3.18 -11.80
N SER A 109 15.10 3.17 -12.18
CA SER A 109 14.61 3.84 -13.40
C SER A 109 14.68 5.37 -13.31
N THR A 110 14.45 5.95 -12.13
CA THR A 110 14.66 7.38 -11.87
C THR A 110 16.14 7.72 -12.01
N GLY A 111 17.03 6.89 -11.48
CA GLY A 111 18.47 7.04 -11.66
C GLY A 111 18.89 7.08 -13.13
N ALA A 112 18.37 6.15 -13.94
CA ALA A 112 18.61 6.13 -15.39
C ALA A 112 18.04 7.37 -16.10
N LEU A 113 16.86 7.82 -15.70
CA LEU A 113 16.23 9.05 -16.21
C LEU A 113 17.10 10.28 -15.89
N MET A 114 17.55 10.42 -14.65
CA MET A 114 18.36 11.55 -14.23
C MET A 114 19.73 11.54 -14.90
N ALA A 115 20.39 10.39 -15.03
CA ALA A 115 21.67 10.27 -15.73
C ALA A 115 21.57 10.71 -17.21
N GLN A 116 20.44 10.46 -17.86
CA GLN A 116 20.22 10.80 -19.27
C GLN A 116 19.89 12.29 -19.50
N TYR A 117 19.11 12.90 -18.63
CA TYR A 117 18.58 14.27 -18.83
C TYR A 117 19.25 15.34 -17.95
N LEU A 118 19.82 14.94 -16.81
CA LEU A 118 20.49 15.81 -15.84
C LEU A 118 21.79 15.16 -15.33
N PRO A 119 22.82 14.98 -16.19
CA PRO A 119 24.03 14.22 -15.84
C PRO A 119 24.83 14.81 -14.67
N SER A 120 24.74 16.13 -14.47
CA SER A 120 25.36 16.87 -13.35
C SER A 120 24.39 17.16 -12.20
N GLY A 121 23.21 16.52 -12.20
CA GLY A 121 22.20 16.67 -11.17
C GLY A 121 22.65 16.12 -9.82
N SER A 122 22.20 16.75 -8.74
CA SER A 122 22.43 16.27 -7.38
C SER A 122 21.64 14.99 -7.10
N ILE A 123 22.25 14.02 -6.42
CA ILE A 123 21.57 12.79 -5.97
C ILE A 123 20.32 13.07 -5.14
N TRP A 124 20.31 14.20 -4.41
CA TRP A 124 19.17 14.63 -3.60
C TRP A 124 17.94 14.94 -4.45
N PHE A 125 18.12 15.37 -5.71
CA PHE A 125 17.01 15.59 -6.62
C PHE A 125 16.34 14.27 -7.04
N SER A 126 17.13 13.24 -7.34
CA SER A 126 16.61 11.88 -7.62
C SER A 126 15.84 11.33 -6.41
N VAL A 127 16.42 11.44 -5.21
CA VAL A 127 15.76 11.00 -3.96
C VAL A 127 14.47 11.77 -3.73
N ALA A 128 14.46 13.09 -3.94
CA ALA A 128 13.25 13.89 -3.81
C ALA A 128 12.16 13.48 -4.81
N LEU A 129 12.54 13.17 -6.05
CA LEU A 129 11.63 12.65 -7.07
C LEU A 129 11.07 11.28 -6.69
N ASP A 130 11.91 10.36 -6.22
CA ASP A 130 11.46 9.02 -5.77
C ASP A 130 10.46 9.13 -4.61
N VAL A 131 10.75 9.98 -3.62
CA VAL A 131 9.85 10.25 -2.50
C VAL A 131 8.53 10.86 -3.01
N LEU A 132 8.59 11.80 -3.95
CA LEU A 132 7.41 12.38 -4.56
C LEU A 132 6.56 11.31 -5.27
N MET A 133 7.16 10.40 -6.03
CA MET A 133 6.45 9.33 -6.73
C MET A 133 5.81 8.34 -5.74
N VAL A 134 6.48 7.99 -4.64
CA VAL A 134 5.90 7.19 -3.54
C VAL A 134 4.69 7.90 -2.94
N VAL A 135 4.82 9.19 -2.61
CA VAL A 135 3.72 9.99 -2.04
C VAL A 135 2.54 10.07 -3.01
N ILE A 136 2.79 10.30 -4.30
CA ILE A 136 1.75 10.30 -5.33
C ILE A 136 1.04 8.94 -5.39
N GLY A 137 1.77 7.83 -5.34
CA GLY A 137 1.19 6.49 -5.30
C GLY A 137 0.26 6.28 -4.11
N VAL A 138 0.70 6.64 -2.90
CA VAL A 138 -0.13 6.55 -1.67
C VAL A 138 -1.36 7.45 -1.75
N LEU A 139 -1.21 8.70 -2.21
CA LEU A 139 -2.33 9.64 -2.38
C LEU A 139 -3.32 9.13 -3.43
N HIS A 140 -2.84 8.57 -4.54
CA HIS A 140 -3.67 7.98 -5.58
C HIS A 140 -4.53 6.83 -5.02
N VAL A 141 -3.93 5.92 -4.25
CA VAL A 141 -4.66 4.82 -3.61
C VAL A 141 -5.70 5.35 -2.64
N ARG A 142 -5.33 6.29 -1.77
CA ARG A 142 -6.26 6.90 -0.80
C ARG A 142 -7.42 7.62 -1.50
N TYR A 143 -7.15 8.34 -2.58
CA TYR A 143 -8.18 9.00 -3.38
C TYR A 143 -9.12 7.99 -4.07
N ARG A 144 -8.58 6.90 -4.62
CA ARG A 144 -9.37 5.87 -5.31
C ARG A 144 -10.23 5.05 -4.34
N LEU A 145 -9.74 4.78 -3.14
CA LEU A 145 -10.47 4.02 -2.10
C LEU A 145 -11.38 4.90 -1.23
N ALA A 146 -11.37 6.22 -1.38
CA ALA A 146 -12.27 7.09 -0.66
C ALA A 146 -13.75 6.75 -1.00
N HIS A 147 -14.50 6.36 0.02
CA HIS A 147 -15.91 5.94 -0.01
C HIS A 147 -16.85 6.90 -0.77
N TRP A 148 -16.50 8.19 -0.85
CA TRP A 148 -17.21 9.22 -1.64
C TRP A 148 -17.37 8.88 -3.12
N ARG A 149 -16.45 8.11 -3.71
CA ARG A 149 -16.54 7.70 -5.12
C ARG A 149 -17.60 6.63 -5.35
N GLY A 150 -17.70 5.65 -4.45
CA GLY A 150 -18.73 4.62 -4.51
C GLY A 150 -20.14 5.22 -4.37
N GLN A 151 -20.30 6.18 -3.46
CA GLN A 151 -21.56 6.90 -3.27
C GLN A 151 -21.91 7.77 -4.49
N ARG A 152 -20.95 8.52 -5.07
CA ARG A 152 -21.18 9.32 -6.29
C ARG A 152 -21.48 8.48 -7.53
N MET A 153 -20.83 7.33 -7.70
CA MET A 153 -21.11 6.44 -8.83
C MET A 153 -22.47 5.77 -8.66
N ARG A 154 -22.80 5.22 -7.48
CA ARG A 154 -24.14 4.69 -7.19
C ARG A 154 -25.22 5.76 -7.37
N ALA A 155 -25.00 6.97 -6.87
CA ALA A 155 -25.94 8.08 -7.04
C ALA A 155 -26.12 8.52 -8.50
N ARG A 156 -25.16 8.26 -9.41
CA ARG A 156 -25.32 8.50 -10.86
C ARG A 156 -26.03 7.35 -11.57
N PHE A 157 -25.79 6.10 -11.16
CA PHE A 157 -26.45 4.92 -11.73
C PHE A 157 -27.91 4.76 -11.28
N PHE A 158 -28.22 5.14 -10.04
CA PHE A 158 -29.58 5.06 -9.48
C PHE A 158 -30.35 6.38 -9.54
N ARG A 159 -29.82 7.40 -10.24
CA ARG A 159 -30.61 8.62 -10.54
C ARG A 159 -31.59 8.27 -11.66
N ASN A 160 -32.88 8.24 -11.32
CA ASN A 160 -33.94 7.96 -12.27
C ASN A 160 -33.93 9.03 -13.38
N PRO A 161 -34.04 8.67 -14.67
CA PRO A 161 -34.04 9.64 -15.77
C PRO A 161 -35.29 10.54 -15.81
N HIS A 162 -36.28 10.32 -14.93
CA HIS A 162 -37.54 11.07 -14.88
C HIS A 162 -37.54 12.32 -13.98
N ASP A 163 -36.42 12.65 -13.31
CA ASP A 163 -36.31 13.88 -12.49
C ASP A 163 -35.67 15.06 -13.27
N ARG A 164 -36.07 15.27 -14.54
CA ARG A 164 -35.69 16.46 -15.32
C ARG A 164 -36.91 17.18 -15.86
#